data_AF-A0A444WQA2-F1
#
_entry.id   AF-A0A444WQA2-F1
#
_cell.length_a   1.000
_cell.length_b   1.000
_cell.length_c   1.000
_cell.angle_alpha   90.00
_cell.angle_beta   90.00
_cell.angle_gamma   90.00
#
_symmetry.space_group_name_H-M   'P 1'
#
loop_
_entity.id
_entity.type
_entity.pdbx_description
1 polymer ?
#
loop_
_entity_poly.entity_id
_entity_poly.type
_entity_poly.pdbx_seq_one_letter_code
_entity_poly.pdbx_strand_id
1 'polypeptide(L)'
;MVLATGVRGTWRVRSFVFTKGLPALHCSRYQIHQKSRSISEDKFDPFSMVADELSFVANNLRAMVVAEVPKLFLSAEYFFRVGVEGKRFRPTVLLLMSTALKLSTPKPPHHFDQGGSVASDLRTRQQCIAQITEMIHKIHEE
;
A
#
# COMPACT_ATOMS: atom_id res chain seq x y z
N MET A 1 -11.89 -23.41 -35.73
CA MET A 1 -10.46 -23.26 -35.40
C MET A 1 -10.12 -21.78 -35.52
N VAL A 2 -10.31 -21.03 -34.43
CA VAL A 2 -10.14 -19.56 -34.41
C VAL A 2 -8.89 -19.27 -33.59
N LEU A 3 -7.86 -18.73 -34.24
CA LEU A 3 -6.61 -18.32 -33.61
C LEU A 3 -6.85 -17.10 -32.72
N ALA A 4 -6.54 -17.24 -31.43
CA ALA A 4 -6.45 -16.13 -30.50
C ALA A 4 -5.11 -15.39 -30.70
N THR A 5 -5.14 -14.18 -31.25
CA THR A 5 -3.98 -13.29 -31.27
C THR A 5 -3.99 -12.41 -30.02
N GLY A 6 -3.14 -12.75 -29.05
CA GLY A 6 -2.94 -12.01 -27.81
C GLY A 6 -2.27 -10.66 -28.05
N VAL A 7 -2.94 -9.58 -27.63
CA VAL A 7 -2.41 -8.23 -27.61
C VAL A 7 -1.48 -8.08 -26.40
N ARG A 8 -0.17 -7.99 -26.64
CA ARG A 8 0.83 -7.68 -25.61
C ARG A 8 0.83 -6.18 -25.33
N GLY A 9 0.10 -5.76 -24.29
CA GLY A 9 0.19 -4.40 -23.75
C GLY A 9 1.50 -4.21 -22.97
N THR A 10 2.45 -3.48 -23.55
CA THR A 10 3.66 -3.03 -22.86
C THR A 10 3.30 -1.88 -21.92
N TRP A 11 3.18 -2.14 -20.61
CA TRP A 11 2.99 -1.09 -19.62
C TRP A 11 4.32 -0.34 -19.43
N ARG A 12 4.48 0.77 -20.15
CA ARG A 12 5.56 1.74 -19.93
C ARG A 12 5.17 2.60 -18.72
N VAL A 13 5.76 2.31 -17.55
CA VAL A 13 5.62 3.15 -16.36
C VAL A 13 6.29 4.50 -16.66
N ARG A 14 5.48 5.52 -16.93
CA ARG A 14 5.97 6.90 -17.00
C ARG A 14 6.33 7.33 -15.59
N SER A 15 7.61 7.61 -15.37
CA SER A 15 8.15 8.26 -14.17
C SER A 15 7.32 9.51 -13.86
N PHE A 16 6.71 9.52 -12.67
CA PHE A 16 5.98 10.68 -12.17
C PHE A 16 6.97 11.57 -11.41
N VAL A 17 7.58 12.52 -12.12
CA VAL A 17 8.41 13.56 -11.51
C VAL A 17 7.50 14.73 -11.16
N PHE A 18 7.12 14.84 -9.88
CA PHE A 18 6.52 16.06 -9.36
C PHE A 18 7.63 16.94 -8.78
N THR A 19 8.13 17.89 -9.57
CA THR A 19 8.84 19.04 -9.03
C THR A 19 7.94 20.27 -9.20
N LYS A 20 7.54 20.87 -8.08
CA LYS A 20 7.66 22.32 -7.81
C LYS A 20 7.03 22.71 -6.47
N GLY A 21 7.91 23.15 -5.56
CA GLY A 21 7.67 24.28 -4.66
C GLY A 21 7.06 24.02 -3.28
N LEU A 22 7.88 24.06 -2.23
CA LEU A 22 7.75 24.84 -0.97
C LEU A 22 8.79 24.36 0.09
N PRO A 23 9.10 25.16 1.14
CA PRO A 23 10.47 25.39 1.62
C PRO A 23 11.00 24.35 2.61
N ALA A 24 12.33 24.39 2.73
CA ALA A 24 13.20 23.54 3.52
C ALA A 24 12.68 23.23 4.94
N LEU A 25 12.14 22.03 5.12
CA LEU A 25 12.21 21.36 6.40
C LEU A 25 13.47 20.49 6.39
N HIS A 26 14.38 20.78 7.31
CA HIS A 26 15.61 20.05 7.57
C HIS A 26 15.28 18.57 7.85
N CYS A 27 15.26 17.77 6.79
CA CYS A 27 15.05 16.33 6.89
C CYS A 27 16.35 15.71 7.38
N SER A 28 16.32 15.21 8.61
CA SER A 28 17.39 14.41 9.19
C SER A 28 17.84 13.36 8.19
N ARG A 29 19.11 13.47 7.78
CA ARG A 29 19.77 12.61 6.80
C ARG A 29 19.85 11.20 7.38
N TYR A 30 18.84 10.37 7.13
CA TYR A 30 18.91 8.93 7.35
C TYR A 30 19.99 8.38 6.41
N GLN A 31 21.18 8.19 6.97
CA GLN A 31 22.31 7.60 6.30
C GLN A 31 22.00 6.11 6.14
N ILE A 32 21.34 5.76 5.03
CA ILE A 32 21.15 4.37 4.64
C ILE A 32 22.54 3.84 4.29
N HIS A 33 23.15 3.17 5.24
CA HIS A 33 24.40 2.44 5.07
C HIS A 33 24.13 1.34 4.04
N GLN A 34 24.41 1.63 2.76
CA GLN A 34 24.34 0.67 1.66
C GLN A 34 25.42 -0.39 1.84
N LYS A 35 25.18 -1.36 2.73
CA LYS A 35 25.85 -2.66 2.65
C LYS A 35 25.10 -3.44 1.57
N SER A 36 25.60 -3.36 0.34
CA SER A 36 25.13 -4.14 -0.81
C SER A 36 25.25 -5.62 -0.51
N ARG A 37 24.24 -6.19 0.16
CA ARG A 37 23.97 -7.62 0.10
C ARG A 37 23.50 -7.86 -1.33
N SER A 38 24.22 -8.68 -2.07
CA SER A 38 23.71 -9.30 -3.29
C SER A 38 22.48 -10.13 -2.90
N ILE A 39 21.32 -9.48 -2.84
CA ILE A 39 20.04 -10.16 -2.72
C ILE A 39 19.92 -10.93 -4.02
N SER A 40 20.05 -12.26 -3.94
CA SER A 40 19.55 -13.14 -4.98
C SER A 40 18.11 -12.70 -5.25
N GLU A 41 17.84 -12.21 -6.46
CA GLU A 41 16.51 -11.81 -6.90
C GLU A 41 15.61 -13.06 -6.99
N ASP A 42 15.23 -13.61 -5.84
CA ASP A 42 14.07 -14.48 -5.78
C ASP A 42 12.89 -13.60 -6.21
N LYS A 43 12.41 -13.88 -7.41
CA LYS A 43 11.35 -13.16 -8.10
C LYS A 43 10.02 -13.45 -7.40
N PHE A 44 9.84 -12.94 -6.19
CA PHE A 44 8.60 -13.02 -5.46
C PHE A 44 7.60 -12.03 -6.07
N ASP A 45 6.37 -12.49 -6.31
CA ASP A 45 5.29 -11.62 -6.76
C ASP A 45 4.94 -10.61 -5.65
N PRO A 46 5.04 -9.29 -5.89
CA PRO A 46 4.83 -8.27 -4.88
C PRO A 46 3.39 -8.28 -4.33
N PHE A 47 2.40 -8.70 -5.11
CA PHE A 47 1.02 -8.81 -4.64
C PHE A 47 0.82 -9.99 -3.69
N SER A 48 1.42 -11.13 -4.02
CA SER A 48 1.43 -12.31 -3.15
C SER A 48 2.09 -12.04 -1.80
N MET A 49 3.10 -11.16 -1.74
CA MET A 49 3.80 -10.84 -0.49
C MET A 49 2.91 -10.14 0.56
N VAL A 50 1.86 -9.43 0.11
CA VAL A 50 0.97 -8.65 0.97
C VAL A 50 -0.49 -9.04 0.80
N ALA A 51 -0.77 -10.22 0.22
CA ALA A 51 -2.12 -10.65 -0.16
C ALA A 51 -3.09 -10.68 1.04
N ASP A 52 -2.66 -11.24 2.17
CA ASP A 52 -3.48 -11.32 3.38
C ASP A 52 -3.85 -9.94 3.89
N GLU A 53 -2.91 -9.00 3.88
CA GLU A 53 -3.14 -7.63 4.34
C GLU A 53 -3.96 -6.81 3.35
N LEU A 54 -3.80 -7.06 2.05
CA LEU A 54 -4.68 -6.49 1.03
C LEU A 54 -6.12 -6.96 1.24
N SER A 55 -6.32 -8.22 1.57
CA SER A 55 -7.66 -8.75 1.90
C SER A 55 -8.23 -8.10 3.16
N PHE A 56 -7.40 -7.89 4.19
CA PHE A 56 -7.79 -7.20 5.41
C PHE A 56 -8.19 -5.75 5.14
N VAL A 57 -7.39 -5.00 4.37
CA VAL A 57 -7.69 -3.62 3.96
C VAL A 57 -9.01 -3.58 3.17
N ALA A 58 -9.22 -4.51 2.24
CA ALA A 58 -10.46 -4.61 1.45
C ALA A 58 -11.69 -4.83 2.34
N ASN A 59 -11.60 -5.79 3.25
CA ASN A 59 -12.68 -6.13 4.16
C ASN A 59 -13.02 -4.96 5.08
N ASN A 60 -11.99 -4.26 5.59
CA ASN A 60 -12.20 -3.12 6.47
C ASN A 60 -12.82 -1.93 5.71
N LEU A 61 -12.37 -1.65 4.49
CA LEU A 61 -12.98 -0.60 3.65
C LEU A 61 -14.47 -0.86 3.43
N ARG A 62 -14.85 -2.10 3.12
CA ARG A 62 -16.27 -2.50 2.99
C ARG A 62 -17.06 -2.29 4.28
N ALA A 63 -16.46 -2.60 5.43
CA ALA A 63 -17.11 -2.39 6.73
C ALA A 63 -17.22 -0.90 7.12
N MET A 64 -16.29 -0.06 6.67
CA MET A 64 -16.27 1.39 6.96
C MET A 64 -17.27 2.18 6.10
N VAL A 65 -17.69 1.65 4.97
CA VAL A 65 -18.60 2.32 4.04
C VAL A 65 -20.03 2.20 4.57
N VAL A 66 -20.39 3.16 5.41
CA VAL A 66 -21.73 3.32 5.97
C VAL A 66 -22.21 4.73 5.64
N ALA A 67 -23.43 4.85 5.12
CA ALA A 67 -24.04 6.15 4.83
C ALA A 67 -25.54 6.12 5.18
N GLU A 68 -26.02 7.18 5.83
CA GLU A 68 -27.43 7.35 6.18
C GLU A 68 -28.30 7.60 4.95
N VAL A 69 -27.72 8.20 3.91
CA VAL A 69 -28.40 8.46 2.64
C VAL A 69 -28.28 7.21 1.76
N PRO A 70 -29.41 6.54 1.42
CA PRO A 70 -29.36 5.26 0.70
C PRO A 70 -28.62 5.31 -0.64
N LYS A 71 -28.72 6.43 -1.37
CA LYS A 71 -28.03 6.60 -2.66
C LYS A 71 -26.51 6.64 -2.50
N LEU A 72 -26.01 7.28 -1.45
CA LEU A 72 -24.57 7.36 -1.19
C LEU A 72 -24.03 5.98 -0.77
N PHE A 73 -24.80 5.24 0.02
CA PHE A 73 -24.46 3.86 0.37
C PHE A 73 -24.35 2.97 -0.88
N LEU A 74 -25.36 3.00 -1.77
CA LEU A 74 -25.36 2.18 -2.99
C LEU A 74 -24.20 2.51 -3.92
N SER A 75 -23.88 3.80 -4.10
CA SER A 75 -22.72 4.21 -4.90
C SER A 75 -21.41 3.72 -4.29
N ALA A 76 -21.22 3.92 -2.97
CA ALA A 76 -19.99 3.52 -2.31
C ALA A 76 -19.86 1.98 -2.26
N GLU A 77 -20.95 1.26 -1.97
CA GLU A 77 -21.01 -0.20 -2.04
C GLU A 77 -20.60 -0.71 -3.42
N TYR A 78 -21.06 -0.06 -4.50
CA TYR A 78 -20.67 -0.43 -5.86
C TYR A 78 -19.16 -0.40 -6.07
N PHE A 79 -18.47 0.64 -5.58
CA PHE A 79 -17.01 0.79 -5.73
C PHE A 79 -16.19 -0.18 -4.87
N PHE A 80 -16.72 -0.58 -3.71
CA PHE A 80 -16.03 -1.47 -2.77
C PHE A 80 -16.50 -2.93 -2.84
N ARG A 81 -17.43 -3.27 -3.75
CA ARG A 81 -17.89 -4.65 -3.90
C ARG A 81 -16.76 -5.58 -4.34
N VAL A 82 -16.81 -6.82 -3.85
CA VAL A 82 -15.85 -7.87 -4.23
C VAL A 82 -15.82 -8.01 -5.75
N GLY A 83 -14.60 -8.01 -6.31
CA GLY A 83 -14.36 -8.21 -7.74
C GLY A 83 -14.36 -6.93 -8.60
N VAL A 84 -14.80 -5.78 -8.09
CA VAL A 84 -14.73 -4.49 -8.83
C VAL A 84 -13.57 -3.61 -8.38
N GLU A 85 -12.78 -4.07 -7.43
CA GLU A 85 -11.85 -3.25 -6.67
C GLU A 85 -10.60 -2.82 -7.47
N GLY A 86 -10.46 -3.33 -8.70
CA GLY A 86 -9.40 -2.98 -9.64
C GLY A 86 -8.02 -3.50 -9.24
N LYS A 87 -6.98 -2.89 -9.83
CA LYS A 87 -5.59 -3.23 -9.55
C LYS A 87 -5.20 -2.51 -8.25
N ARG A 88 -5.14 -3.24 -7.13
CA ARG A 88 -4.82 -2.79 -5.76
C ARG A 88 -3.39 -2.28 -5.58
N PHE A 89 -2.90 -1.51 -6.53
CA PHE A 89 -1.52 -1.07 -6.64
C PHE A 89 -1.13 -0.12 -5.51
N ARG A 90 -1.99 0.85 -5.20
CA ARG A 90 -1.75 1.86 -4.14
C ARG A 90 -1.54 1.20 -2.77
N PRO A 91 -2.47 0.37 -2.26
CA PRO A 91 -2.26 -0.29 -0.96
C PRO A 91 -1.08 -1.28 -1.01
N THR A 92 -0.83 -1.95 -2.14
CA THR A 92 0.34 -2.84 -2.30
C THR A 92 1.65 -2.08 -2.05
N VAL A 93 1.83 -0.93 -2.71
CA VAL A 93 3.04 -0.11 -2.56
C VAL A 93 3.21 0.34 -1.11
N LEU A 94 2.15 0.80 -0.44
CA LEU A 94 2.21 1.25 0.95
C LEU A 94 2.56 0.12 1.93
N LEU A 95 2.01 -1.08 1.73
CA LEU A 95 2.30 -2.24 2.58
C LEU A 95 3.73 -2.76 2.38
N LEU A 96 4.25 -2.72 1.15
CA LEU A 96 5.65 -3.05 0.87
C LEU A 96 6.60 -2.01 1.46
N MET A 97 6.28 -0.72 1.35
CA MET A 97 7.04 0.37 1.99
C MET A 97 7.05 0.20 3.52
N SER A 98 5.90 -0.10 4.13
CA SER A 98 5.81 -0.43 5.56
C SER A 98 6.77 -1.55 5.94
N THR A 99 6.84 -2.61 5.14
CA THR A 99 7.70 -3.76 5.38
C THR A 99 9.18 -3.40 5.24
N ALA A 100 9.55 -2.62 4.23
CA ALA A 100 10.93 -2.13 4.06
C ALA A 100 11.40 -1.24 5.23
N LEU A 101 10.50 -0.41 5.78
CA LEU A 101 10.80 0.46 6.93
C LEU A 101 11.00 -0.36 8.21
N LYS A 102 10.23 -1.42 8.44
CA LYS A 102 10.42 -2.33 9.59
C LYS A 102 11.79 -3.02 9.57
N LEU A 103 12.31 -3.36 8.38
CA LEU A 103 13.62 -4.00 8.23
C LEU A 103 14.77 -3.02 8.50
N SER A 104 14.53 -1.72 8.36
CA SER A 104 15.55 -0.67 8.46
C SER A 104 15.74 -0.14 9.88
N THR A 105 14.84 -0.45 10.82
CA THR A 105 14.98 -0.01 12.22
C THR A 105 15.91 -0.97 12.98
N PRO A 106 17.09 -0.51 13.45
CA PRO A 106 17.95 -1.33 14.30
C PRO A 106 17.20 -1.69 15.59
N LYS A 107 17.26 -2.97 15.99
CA LYS A 107 16.68 -3.40 17.27
C LYS A 107 17.40 -2.66 18.41
N PRO A 108 16.69 -1.88 19.25
CA PRO A 108 17.33 -1.21 20.37
C PRO A 108 17.96 -2.26 21.31
N PRO A 109 19.11 -1.96 21.94
CA PRO A 109 19.77 -2.87 22.86
C PRO A 109 18.81 -3.26 23.99
N HIS A 110 18.80 -4.55 24.30
CA HIS A 110 17.95 -5.22 25.29
C HIS A 110 17.88 -4.47 26.63
N HIS A 111 16.89 -3.60 26.81
CA HIS A 111 16.28 -3.26 28.09
C HIS A 111 14.87 -2.78 27.78
N PHE A 112 13.86 -3.46 28.35
CA PHE A 112 12.41 -3.31 28.13
C PHE A 112 11.87 -3.99 26.86
N ASP A 113 11.28 -5.18 27.06
CA ASP A 113 10.43 -5.92 26.11
C ASP A 113 9.10 -5.19 25.85
N GLN A 114 9.18 -3.97 25.33
CA GLN A 114 8.04 -3.16 24.88
C GLN A 114 7.97 -3.07 23.34
N GLY A 115 8.67 -3.95 22.62
CA GLY A 115 8.74 -3.92 21.16
C GLY A 115 7.51 -4.46 20.44
N GLY A 116 6.81 -5.44 21.05
CA GLY A 116 5.67 -6.12 20.40
C GLY A 116 4.45 -5.22 20.21
N SER A 117 4.05 -4.50 21.26
CA SER A 117 2.87 -3.61 21.24
C SER A 117 3.07 -2.40 20.31
N VAL A 118 4.26 -1.79 20.31
CA VAL A 118 4.58 -0.65 19.45
C VAL A 118 4.67 -1.06 17.97
N ALA A 119 5.26 -2.22 17.67
CA ALA A 119 5.36 -2.71 16.30
C ALA A 119 4.00 -3.07 15.69
N SER A 120 3.07 -3.61 16.50
CA SER A 120 1.68 -3.82 16.08
C SER A 120 0.94 -2.51 15.84
N ASP A 121 1.11 -1.50 16.71
CA ASP A 121 0.48 -0.19 16.52
C ASP A 121 0.93 0.49 15.22
N LEU A 122 2.24 0.45 14.92
CA LEU A 122 2.78 1.01 13.68
C LEU A 122 2.22 0.31 12.42
N ARG A 123 2.06 -1.01 12.45
CA ARG A 123 1.52 -1.75 11.30
C ARG A 123 0.05 -1.40 11.06
N THR A 124 -0.74 -1.33 12.12
CA THR A 124 -2.15 -0.91 12.05
C THR A 124 -2.28 0.51 11.50
N ARG A 125 -1.42 1.44 11.93
CA ARG A 125 -1.37 2.81 11.38
C ARG A 125 -1.01 2.83 9.89
N GLN A 126 -0.07 2.00 9.46
CA GLN A 126 0.30 1.89 8.04
C GLN A 126 -0.83 1.31 7.20
N GLN A 127 -1.58 0.33 7.72
CA GLN A 127 -2.79 -0.19 7.09
C GLN A 127 -3.90 0.89 7.03
N CYS A 128 -4.06 1.69 8.07
CA CYS A 128 -4.98 2.83 8.08
C CYS A 128 -4.62 3.85 6.99
N ILE A 129 -3.33 4.17 6.79
CA ILE A 129 -2.89 5.03 5.68
C ILE A 129 -3.26 4.41 4.32
N ALA A 130 -3.09 3.09 4.16
CA ALA A 130 -3.49 2.40 2.93
C ALA A 130 -5.01 2.47 2.69
N GLN A 131 -5.82 2.33 3.74
CA GLN A 131 -7.27 2.49 3.68
C GLN A 131 -7.67 3.90 3.27
N ILE A 132 -7.18 4.94 3.96
CA ILE A 132 -7.48 6.34 3.65
C ILE A 132 -7.08 6.68 2.21
N THR A 133 -5.90 6.22 1.77
CA THR A 133 -5.41 6.45 0.40
C THR A 133 -6.37 5.84 -0.63
N GLU A 134 -6.87 4.64 -0.38
CA GLU A 134 -7.82 3.98 -1.28
C GLU A 134 -9.20 4.66 -1.25
N MET A 135 -9.69 5.09 -0.09
CA MET A 135 -10.94 5.87 0.00
C MET A 135 -10.85 7.17 -0.81
N ILE A 136 -9.77 7.94 -0.64
CA ILE A 136 -9.55 9.18 -1.40
C ILE A 136 -9.45 8.88 -2.90
N HIS A 137 -8.79 7.78 -3.26
CA HIS A 137 -8.70 7.37 -4.66
C HIS A 137 -10.08 7.12 -5.27
N LYS A 138 -10.98 6.44 -4.56
CA LYS A 138 -12.34 6.13 -5.03
C LYS A 138 -13.26 7.35 -5.06
N ILE A 139 -13.01 8.35 -4.22
CA ILE A 139 -13.73 9.64 -4.27
C ILE A 139 -13.42 10.44 -5.55
N HIS A 140 -12.18 10.37 -6.03
CA HIS A 140 -11.74 11.15 -7.21
C HIS A 140 -11.82 10.34 -8.53
N GLU A 141 -12.33 9.11 -8.51
CA GLU A 141 -12.48 8.28 -9.72
C GLU A 141 -13.82 8.53 -10.46
N GLU A 142 -14.64 9.49 -9.98
CA GLU A 142 -15.84 10.01 -10.65
C GLU A 142 -15.57 11.23 -11.56
#